data_AF-A0A9W8N734-F1
#
_entry.id   AF-A0A9W8N734-F1
#
_cell.length_a   1.000
_cell.length_b   1.000
_cell.length_c   1.000
_cell.angle_alpha   90.00
_cell.angle_beta   90.00
_cell.angle_gamma   90.00
#
_symmetry.space_group_name_H-M   'P 1'
#
loop_
_entity.id
_entity.type
_entity.pdbx_description
1 polymer ?
#
loop_
_entity_poly.entity_id
_entity_poly.type
_entity_poly.pdbx_seq_one_letter_code
_entity_poly.pdbx_strand_id
1 'polypeptide(L)'
;MRFTQSFASGLALFSASAVAHPGHDLTQEIAERRDFLGSVKRTDLSHCASKLKARGINQRNVARRNAAVEKARAKRGLSKRDLDSVLATDHNATDLGYTANTDAATLFSGYSSCVLTPEVTQGPYYVGGEYIRENIIEDQEGVDLVIDYQIIDVNTCEPVPRRVPRDVAL
;
A
#
# COMPACT_ATOMS: atom_id res chain seq x y z
N MET A 1 -74.00 -18.46 -13.60
CA MET A 1 -74.03 -18.15 -12.15
C MET A 1 -72.60 -17.95 -11.67
N ARG A 2 -72.41 -16.96 -10.79
CA ARG A 2 -71.14 -16.31 -10.45
C ARG A 2 -70.26 -17.16 -9.54
N PHE A 3 -68.95 -17.22 -9.78
CA PHE A 3 -67.95 -17.52 -8.75
C PHE A 3 -67.15 -16.25 -8.46
N THR A 4 -67.19 -15.81 -7.20
CA THR A 4 -66.54 -14.60 -6.67
C THR A 4 -65.46 -14.97 -5.67
N GLN A 5 -64.32 -14.24 -5.74
CA GLN A 5 -63.43 -13.81 -4.65
C GLN A 5 -62.56 -14.90 -3.94
N SER A 6 -61.28 -14.71 -3.60
CA SER A 6 -60.47 -13.50 -3.31
C SER A 6 -58.97 -13.74 -3.54
N PHE A 7 -58.26 -12.66 -3.90
CA PHE A 7 -56.80 -12.51 -3.80
C PHE A 7 -56.39 -12.32 -2.33
N ALA A 8 -55.26 -12.90 -1.92
CA ALA A 8 -54.44 -12.36 -0.82
C ALA A 8 -52.98 -12.75 -1.02
N SER A 9 -52.19 -11.75 -1.43
CA SER A 9 -50.73 -11.77 -1.54
C SER A 9 -50.07 -11.92 -0.17
N GLY A 10 -48.98 -12.69 -0.10
CA GLY A 10 -48.11 -12.78 1.06
C GLY A 10 -46.65 -12.84 0.64
N LEU A 11 -46.10 -11.72 0.15
CA LEU A 11 -44.67 -11.61 -0.15
C LEU A 11 -43.94 -11.26 1.17
N ALA A 12 -43.43 -12.27 1.87
CA ALA A 12 -42.61 -12.08 3.05
C ALA A 12 -41.23 -11.55 2.66
N LEU A 13 -41.03 -10.24 2.76
CA LEU A 13 -39.73 -9.57 2.66
C LEU A 13 -38.87 -9.98 3.88
N PHE A 14 -38.01 -10.98 3.71
CA PHE A 14 -36.91 -11.25 4.62
C PHE A 14 -35.82 -10.19 4.40
N SER A 15 -35.94 -9.08 5.11
CA SER A 15 -34.85 -8.10 5.24
C SER A 15 -33.78 -8.68 6.17
N ALA A 16 -32.81 -9.39 5.61
CA ALA A 16 -31.63 -9.83 6.35
C ALA A 16 -30.77 -8.60 6.69
N SER A 17 -30.90 -8.10 7.91
CA SER A 17 -30.01 -7.07 8.46
C SER A 17 -28.61 -7.65 8.60
N ALA A 18 -27.71 -7.31 7.69
CA ALA A 18 -26.30 -7.59 7.85
C ALA A 18 -25.75 -6.68 8.96
N VAL A 19 -25.62 -7.21 10.18
CA VAL A 19 -24.85 -6.56 11.24
C VAL A 19 -23.38 -6.74 10.91
N ALA A 20 -22.85 -5.83 10.09
CA ALA A 20 -21.41 -5.69 9.94
C ALA A 20 -20.87 -5.14 11.26
N HIS A 21 -19.98 -5.92 11.89
CA HIS A 21 -19.28 -5.76 13.19
C HIS A 21 -19.83 -4.69 14.17
N PRO A 22 -20.30 -5.07 15.38
CA PRO A 22 -20.66 -4.08 16.40
C PRO A 22 -19.45 -3.16 16.63
N GLY A 23 -19.66 -1.84 16.54
CA GLY A 23 -18.59 -0.87 16.70
C GLY A 23 -17.88 -1.04 18.04
N HIS A 24 -16.55 -1.03 18.03
CA HIS A 24 -15.73 -1.00 19.23
C HIS A 24 -15.37 0.45 19.58
N ASP A 25 -15.24 0.77 20.88
CA ASP A 25 -14.76 2.06 21.34
C ASP A 25 -13.25 2.16 21.14
N LEU A 26 -12.81 3.04 20.23
CA LEU A 26 -11.40 3.21 19.88
C LEU A 26 -10.66 4.21 20.79
N THR A 27 -11.31 4.78 21.80
CA THR A 27 -10.71 5.85 22.63
C THR A 27 -9.43 5.39 23.30
N GLN A 28 -9.42 4.17 23.84
CA GLN A 28 -8.24 3.58 24.46
C GLN A 28 -7.13 3.29 23.43
N GLU A 29 -7.46 2.64 22.30
CA GLU A 29 -6.48 2.34 21.25
C GLU A 29 -5.82 3.60 20.69
N ILE A 30 -6.58 4.69 20.54
CA ILE A 30 -6.06 6.00 20.09
C ILE A 30 -5.10 6.58 21.13
N ALA A 31 -5.43 6.48 22.41
CA ALA A 31 -4.56 6.96 23.48
C ALA A 31 -3.24 6.17 23.53
N GLU A 32 -3.33 4.84 23.50
CA GLU A 32 -2.16 3.95 23.48
C GLU A 32 -1.27 4.21 22.25
N ARG A 33 -1.89 4.39 21.07
CA ARG A 33 -1.16 4.74 19.85
C ARG A 33 -0.47 6.10 19.96
N ARG A 34 -1.11 7.10 20.56
CA ARG A 34 -0.51 8.42 20.78
C ARG A 34 0.70 8.32 21.70
N ASP A 35 0.57 7.61 22.82
CA ASP A 35 1.63 7.43 23.80
C ASP A 35 2.82 6.65 23.21
N PHE A 36 2.55 5.63 22.40
CA PHE A 36 3.57 4.93 21.62
C PHE A 36 4.29 5.90 20.67
N LEU A 37 3.56 6.64 19.84
CA LEU A 37 4.15 7.59 18.89
C LEU A 37 4.96 8.70 19.58
N GLY A 38 4.56 9.11 20.78
CA GLY A 38 5.29 10.10 21.59
C GLY A 38 6.53 9.55 22.29
N SER A 39 6.63 8.23 22.51
CA SER A 39 7.72 7.60 23.27
C SER A 39 8.76 6.88 22.40
N VAL A 40 8.43 6.52 21.16
CA VAL A 40 9.38 5.83 20.29
C VAL A 40 10.51 6.75 19.82
N LYS A 41 11.74 6.22 19.84
CA LYS A 41 12.94 6.94 19.40
C LYS A 41 12.91 7.32 17.92
N ARG A 42 12.23 6.52 17.09
CA ARG A 42 12.16 6.67 15.63
C ARG A 42 10.78 6.22 15.13
N THR A 43 10.06 7.15 14.51
CA THR A 43 8.78 6.92 13.81
C THR A 43 8.96 6.84 12.28
N ASP A 44 10.09 7.35 11.79
CA ASP A 44 10.40 7.49 10.37
C ASP A 44 11.91 7.40 10.09
N LEU A 45 12.28 7.65 8.83
CA LEU A 45 13.67 7.66 8.34
C LEU A 45 14.22 9.09 8.10
N SER A 46 13.63 10.12 8.70
CA SER A 46 14.07 11.52 8.52
C SER A 46 15.55 11.71 8.89
N HIS A 47 16.02 11.06 9.96
CA HIS A 47 17.43 11.08 10.36
C HIS A 47 18.37 10.43 9.33
N CYS A 48 17.84 9.57 8.46
CA CYS A 48 18.59 8.94 7.38
C CYS A 48 18.65 9.79 6.10
N ALA A 49 17.86 10.87 5.99
CA ALA A 49 17.63 11.56 4.72
C ALA A 49 18.93 12.02 4.03
N SER A 50 19.86 12.63 4.77
CA SER A 50 21.13 13.12 4.23
C SER A 50 22.00 11.97 3.68
N LYS A 51 22.09 10.87 4.42
CA LYS A 51 22.88 9.70 4.03
C LYS A 51 22.27 8.95 2.86
N LEU A 52 20.95 8.74 2.86
CA LEU A 52 20.24 8.13 1.73
C LEU A 52 20.37 8.97 0.45
N LYS A 53 20.31 10.30 0.59
CA LYS A 53 20.55 11.25 -0.51
C LYS A 53 21.98 11.15 -1.03
N ALA A 54 22.98 11.20 -0.15
CA ALA A 54 24.39 11.09 -0.53
C ALA A 54 24.72 9.77 -1.26
N ARG A 55 24.06 8.67 -0.89
CA ARG A 55 24.19 7.38 -1.59
C ARG A 55 23.36 7.26 -2.87
N GLY A 56 22.55 8.26 -3.22
CA GLY A 56 21.67 8.21 -4.39
C GLY A 56 20.65 7.07 -4.36
N ILE A 57 20.24 6.61 -3.18
CA ILE A 57 19.31 5.49 -3.04
C ILE A 57 17.94 5.84 -3.63
N ASN A 58 17.42 7.03 -3.35
CA ASN A 58 16.12 7.47 -3.86
C ASN A 58 16.08 7.49 -5.39
N GLN A 59 17.12 8.02 -6.04
CA GLN A 59 17.21 8.05 -7.50
C GLN A 59 17.22 6.64 -8.11
N ARG A 60 18.01 5.73 -7.53
CA ARG A 60 18.07 4.33 -7.99
C ARG A 60 16.75 3.60 -7.76
N ASN A 61 16.09 3.84 -6.63
CA ASN A 61 14.76 3.29 -6.33
C ASN A 61 13.72 3.76 -7.34
N VAL A 62 13.69 5.06 -7.66
CA VAL A 62 12.77 5.62 -8.66
C VAL A 62 13.02 4.98 -10.03
N ALA A 63 14.27 4.91 -10.48
CA ALA A 63 14.61 4.26 -11.75
C ALA A 63 14.17 2.79 -11.79
N ARG A 64 14.45 2.04 -10.71
CA ARG A 64 14.06 0.63 -10.57
C ARG A 64 12.53 0.45 -10.59
N ARG A 65 11.79 1.25 -9.80
CA ARG A 65 10.32 1.20 -9.74
C ARG A 65 9.71 1.53 -11.09
N ASN A 66 10.22 2.56 -11.77
CA ASN A 66 9.76 2.92 -13.11
C ASN A 66 9.96 1.75 -14.08
N ALA A 67 11.15 1.14 -14.10
CA ALA A 67 11.42 -0.01 -14.96
C ALA A 67 10.51 -1.21 -14.66
N ALA A 68 10.26 -1.50 -13.37
CA ALA A 68 9.36 -2.58 -12.97
C ALA A 68 7.91 -2.34 -13.43
N VAL A 69 7.42 -1.10 -13.29
CA VAL A 69 6.08 -0.72 -13.74
C VAL A 69 5.96 -0.79 -15.27
N GLU A 70 6.93 -0.28 -16.03
CA GLU A 70 6.88 -0.36 -17.49
C GLU A 70 6.94 -1.82 -17.98
N LYS A 71 7.78 -2.66 -17.37
CA LYS A 71 7.82 -4.10 -17.67
C LYS A 71 6.48 -4.79 -17.38
N ALA A 72 5.87 -4.48 -16.24
CA ALA A 72 4.57 -5.04 -15.85
C ALA A 72 3.44 -4.58 -16.79
N ARG A 73 3.45 -3.31 -17.22
CA ARG A 73 2.50 -2.76 -18.21
C ARG A 73 2.65 -3.43 -19.56
N ALA A 74 3.88 -3.52 -20.06
CA ALA A 74 4.17 -4.14 -21.36
C ALA A 74 3.72 -5.59 -21.40
N LYS A 75 3.97 -6.37 -20.34
CA LYS A 75 3.50 -7.76 -20.22
C LYS A 75 1.96 -7.89 -20.35
N ARG A 76 1.23 -6.85 -19.96
CA ARG A 76 -0.24 -6.82 -19.95
C ARG A 76 -0.85 -6.03 -21.13
N GLY A 77 -0.03 -5.50 -22.04
CA GLY A 77 -0.51 -4.64 -23.12
C GLY A 77 -1.16 -3.33 -22.63
N LEU A 78 -0.80 -2.86 -21.44
CA LEU A 78 -1.34 -1.64 -20.86
C LEU A 78 -0.54 -0.42 -21.35
N SER A 79 -1.22 0.57 -21.91
CA SER A 79 -0.63 1.87 -22.22
C SER A 79 -0.70 2.81 -21.01
N LYS A 80 0.21 3.80 -20.95
CA LYS A 80 0.02 4.93 -20.05
C LYS A 80 -1.24 5.68 -20.45
N ARG A 81 -1.99 6.16 -19.44
CA ARG A 81 -3.10 7.08 -19.66
C ARG A 81 -2.57 8.37 -20.28
N ASP A 82 -3.41 9.02 -21.07
CA ASP A 82 -3.14 10.33 -21.62
C ASP A 82 -2.90 11.33 -20.47
N LEU A 83 -1.72 11.93 -20.45
CA LEU A 83 -1.33 12.86 -19.39
C LEU A 83 -2.13 14.15 -19.45
N ASP A 84 -2.47 14.62 -20.66
CA ASP A 84 -3.17 15.89 -20.87
C ASP A 84 -4.60 15.81 -20.30
N SER A 85 -5.32 14.72 -20.58
CA SER A 85 -6.63 14.47 -19.99
C SER A 85 -6.60 14.33 -18.46
N VAL A 86 -5.55 13.73 -17.89
CA VAL A 86 -5.44 13.53 -16.43
C VAL A 86 -5.08 14.84 -15.73
N LEU A 87 -4.14 15.61 -16.27
CA LEU A 87 -3.71 16.89 -15.70
C LEU A 87 -4.78 17.99 -15.84
N ALA A 88 -5.66 17.89 -16.85
CA ALA A 88 -6.83 18.75 -16.97
C ALA A 88 -7.90 18.49 -15.89
N THR A 89 -7.79 17.40 -15.12
CA THR A 89 -8.67 17.14 -13.96
C THR A 89 -8.19 17.99 -12.78
N ASP A 90 -8.94 19.04 -12.46
CA ASP A 90 -8.61 19.96 -11.37
C ASP A 90 -8.88 19.31 -9.99
N HIS A 91 -7.85 19.25 -9.15
CA HIS A 91 -7.88 18.76 -7.77
C HIS A 91 -7.65 19.90 -6.76
N ASN A 92 -7.95 21.14 -7.16
CA ASN A 92 -7.63 22.42 -6.52
C ASN A 92 -7.20 22.34 -5.04
N ALA A 93 -5.90 22.54 -4.82
CA ALA A 93 -5.25 22.68 -3.52
C ALA A 93 -4.31 23.91 -3.50
N THR A 94 -4.69 25.00 -4.19
CA THR A 94 -3.87 26.21 -4.37
C THR A 94 -3.43 26.87 -3.06
N ASP A 95 -4.12 26.61 -1.94
CA ASP A 95 -3.80 27.18 -0.64
C ASP A 95 -2.48 26.63 -0.04
N LEU A 96 -1.93 25.55 -0.60
CA LEU A 96 -0.67 24.92 -0.15
C LEU A 96 0.59 25.53 -0.78
N GLY A 97 0.44 26.47 -1.73
CA GLY A 97 1.58 27.15 -2.36
C GLY A 97 2.36 26.32 -3.39
N TYR A 98 1.84 25.15 -3.80
CA TYR A 98 2.41 24.38 -4.91
C TYR A 98 2.06 25.01 -6.26
N THR A 99 3.01 25.00 -7.18
CA THR A 99 2.84 25.58 -8.53
C THR A 99 3.13 24.53 -9.59
N ALA A 100 2.79 24.81 -10.85
CA ALA A 100 3.14 23.95 -11.98
C ALA A 100 4.66 23.74 -12.16
N ASN A 101 5.49 24.59 -11.54
CA ASN A 101 6.95 24.50 -11.57
C ASN A 101 7.55 23.81 -10.33
N THR A 102 6.73 23.34 -9.40
CA THR A 102 7.22 22.59 -8.24
C THR A 102 7.83 21.27 -8.71
N ASP A 103 9.09 21.03 -8.34
CA ASP A 103 9.80 19.79 -8.69
C ASP A 103 9.00 18.57 -8.22
N ALA A 104 8.84 17.57 -9.09
CA ALA A 104 8.22 16.30 -8.73
C ALA A 104 8.93 15.66 -7.53
N ALA A 105 10.24 15.83 -7.41
CA ALA A 105 10.96 15.36 -6.24
C ALA A 105 10.49 16.03 -4.95
N THR A 106 10.03 17.29 -4.98
CA THR A 106 9.43 18.00 -3.84
C THR A 106 8.02 17.51 -3.54
N LEU A 107 7.18 17.34 -4.56
CA LEU A 107 5.80 16.85 -4.41
C LEU A 107 5.75 15.44 -3.82
N PHE A 108 6.73 14.60 -4.17
CA PHE A 108 6.86 13.24 -3.67
C PHE A 108 7.98 13.09 -2.63
N SER A 109 8.56 14.19 -2.13
CA SER A 109 9.48 14.14 -0.99
C SER A 109 8.69 14.18 0.31
N GLY A 110 8.64 13.05 1.00
CA GLY A 110 8.06 12.98 2.32
C GLY A 110 7.74 11.55 2.72
N TYR A 111 8.15 11.17 3.92
CA TYR A 111 7.65 9.99 4.59
C TYR A 111 6.40 10.42 5.37
N SER A 112 5.30 10.71 4.68
CA SER A 112 4.02 11.07 5.35
C SER A 112 3.29 9.86 5.93
N SER A 113 3.82 8.66 5.69
CA SER A 113 3.43 7.44 6.39
C SER A 113 4.37 7.16 7.55
N CYS A 114 3.84 6.57 8.63
CA CYS A 114 4.67 5.92 9.64
C CYS A 114 5.43 4.77 8.95
N VAL A 115 6.69 5.01 8.59
CA VAL A 115 7.49 4.02 7.85
C VAL A 115 7.88 2.86 8.77
N LEU A 116 7.99 3.13 10.07
CA LEU A 116 8.39 2.15 11.07
C LEU A 116 7.19 1.80 11.95
N THR A 117 6.41 0.82 11.49
CA THR A 117 5.42 0.17 12.34
C THR A 117 6.09 -0.87 13.24
N PRO A 118 5.58 -1.07 14.47
CA PRO A 118 6.08 -2.15 15.32
C PRO A 118 5.90 -3.51 14.64
N GLU A 119 6.74 -4.47 15.02
CA GLU A 119 6.56 -5.86 14.64
C GLU A 119 5.20 -6.36 15.16
N VAL A 120 4.50 -7.12 14.32
CA VAL A 120 3.19 -7.71 14.63
C VAL A 120 3.32 -9.22 14.71
N THR A 121 2.32 -9.88 15.28
CA THR A 121 2.29 -11.34 15.37
C THR A 121 2.18 -11.96 13.98
N GLN A 122 2.99 -12.97 13.70
CA GLN A 122 3.05 -13.67 12.42
C GLN A 122 1.72 -14.37 12.05
N GLY A 123 0.93 -14.80 13.05
CA GLY A 123 -0.31 -15.54 12.86
C GLY A 123 -0.11 -17.03 12.53
N PRO A 124 -1.19 -17.83 12.49
CA PRO A 124 -1.11 -19.29 12.40
C PRO A 124 -0.87 -19.84 10.99
N TYR A 125 -0.83 -18.98 9.97
CA TYR A 125 -0.77 -19.38 8.56
C TYR A 125 0.64 -19.33 7.95
N TYR A 126 1.67 -19.11 8.76
CA TYR A 126 3.04 -19.14 8.27
C TYR A 126 3.51 -20.56 7.97
N VAL A 127 4.02 -20.78 6.76
CA VAL A 127 4.63 -22.04 6.31
C VAL A 127 6.11 -21.78 6.01
N GLY A 128 6.98 -22.52 6.68
CA GLY A 128 8.42 -22.46 6.45
C GLY A 128 8.89 -23.43 5.36
N GLY A 129 9.97 -23.07 4.66
CA GLY A 129 10.63 -23.95 3.67
C GLY A 129 10.04 -23.91 2.26
N GLU A 130 9.21 -22.93 1.95
CA GLU A 130 8.69 -22.71 0.59
C GLU A 130 9.78 -22.25 -0.39
N TYR A 131 9.48 -22.38 -1.67
CA TYR A 131 10.36 -21.93 -2.75
C TYR A 131 10.55 -20.41 -2.75
N ILE A 132 11.80 -19.98 -2.96
CA ILE A 132 12.08 -18.57 -3.26
C ILE A 132 11.68 -18.31 -4.71
N ARG A 133 10.63 -17.51 -4.90
CA ARG A 133 10.06 -17.19 -6.22
C ARG A 133 9.61 -15.74 -6.30
N GLU A 134 9.69 -15.17 -7.49
CA GLU A 134 9.21 -13.80 -7.74
C GLU A 134 7.70 -13.74 -8.02
N ASN A 135 7.11 -14.82 -8.53
CA ASN A 135 5.69 -14.91 -8.85
C ASN A 135 5.01 -15.97 -7.97
N ILE A 136 4.01 -15.56 -7.19
CA ILE A 136 3.24 -16.39 -6.26
C ILE A 136 1.76 -16.53 -6.66
N ILE A 137 1.38 -16.14 -7.88
CA ILE A 137 -0.02 -16.10 -8.32
C ILE A 137 -0.60 -17.51 -8.51
N GLU A 138 0.20 -18.45 -9.01
CA GLU A 138 -0.25 -19.81 -9.35
C GLU A 138 -1.50 -19.78 -10.25
N ASP A 139 -2.57 -20.45 -9.84
CA ASP A 139 -3.87 -20.52 -10.51
C ASP A 139 -4.94 -19.62 -9.86
N GLN A 140 -4.52 -18.73 -8.94
CA GLN A 140 -5.44 -17.91 -8.16
C GLN A 140 -5.99 -16.74 -8.99
N GLU A 141 -7.31 -16.56 -8.95
CA GLU A 141 -7.98 -15.41 -9.56
C GLU A 141 -7.80 -14.14 -8.72
N GLY A 142 -7.63 -12.98 -9.36
CA GLY A 142 -7.54 -11.70 -8.63
C GLY A 142 -6.99 -10.53 -9.42
N VAL A 143 -6.66 -9.46 -8.69
CA VAL A 143 -6.01 -8.27 -9.26
C VAL A 143 -4.50 -8.42 -9.16
N ASP A 144 -3.88 -8.15 -10.29
CA ASP A 144 -2.51 -8.54 -10.58
C ASP A 144 -1.53 -7.52 -9.95
N LEU A 145 -1.00 -7.84 -8.77
CA LEU A 145 -0.19 -6.93 -7.93
C LEU A 145 1.32 -7.16 -8.14
N VAL A 146 2.07 -6.07 -8.35
CA VAL A 146 3.54 -6.09 -8.36
C VAL A 146 4.04 -5.40 -7.11
N ILE A 147 4.86 -6.12 -6.34
CA ILE A 147 5.37 -5.63 -5.06
C ILE A 147 6.89 -5.57 -5.10
N ASP A 148 7.44 -4.40 -4.74
CA ASP A 148 8.86 -4.14 -4.68
C ASP A 148 9.24 -3.52 -3.34
N TYR A 149 9.96 -4.27 -2.51
CA TYR A 149 10.39 -3.86 -1.19
C TYR A 149 11.88 -3.50 -1.14
N GLN A 150 12.22 -2.58 -0.25
CA GLN A 150 13.61 -2.27 0.11
C GLN A 150 13.71 -2.29 1.62
N ILE A 151 14.75 -2.95 2.13
CA ILE A 151 15.02 -3.05 3.55
C ILE A 151 16.21 -2.15 3.89
N ILE A 152 15.98 -1.15 4.75
CA ILE A 152 16.99 -0.22 5.26
C ILE A 152 17.14 -0.46 6.76
N ASP A 153 18.37 -0.59 7.23
CA ASP A 153 18.68 -0.60 8.65
C ASP A 153 18.46 0.81 9.23
N VAL A 154 17.56 0.91 10.21
CA VAL A 154 17.14 2.18 10.81
C VAL A 154 18.23 2.86 11.64
N ASN A 155 19.21 2.11 12.14
CA ASN A 155 20.30 2.62 12.98
C ASN A 155 21.46 3.10 12.11
N THR A 156 21.82 2.33 11.09
CA THR A 156 22.97 2.63 10.24
C THR A 156 22.59 3.45 9.00
N CYS A 157 21.30 3.49 8.64
CA CYS A 157 20.79 4.07 7.40
C CYS A 157 21.41 3.44 6.15
N GLU A 158 21.85 2.19 6.27
CA GLU A 158 22.39 1.39 5.17
C GLU A 158 21.33 0.40 4.67
N PRO A 159 21.30 0.10 3.36
CA PRO A 159 20.58 -1.07 2.87
C PRO A 159 21.11 -2.34 3.53
N VAL A 160 20.20 -3.22 3.93
CA VAL A 160 20.60 -4.53 4.45
C VAL A 160 21.24 -5.33 3.30
N PRO A 161 22.47 -5.85 3.47
CA PRO A 161 23.11 -6.66 2.44
C PRO A 161 22.24 -7.86 2.07
N ARG A 162 22.31 -8.28 0.79
CA ARG A 162 21.59 -9.46 0.32
C ARG A 162 21.99 -10.68 1.15
N ARG A 163 21.09 -11.13 2.02
CA ARG A 163 21.15 -12.40 2.74
C ARG A 163 20.20 -13.39 2.07
N VAL A 164 20.43 -13.64 0.78
CA VAL A 164 19.89 -14.84 0.13
C VAL A 164 21.09 -15.79 0.02
N PRO A 165 21.00 -17.04 0.52
CA PRO A 165 22.03 -18.04 0.29
C PRO A 165 22.39 -18.06 -1.20
N ARG A 166 23.70 -18.11 -1.53
CA ARG A 166 24.16 -18.03 -2.93
C ARG A 166 23.62 -19.16 -3.81
N ASP A 167 23.09 -20.17 -3.16
CA ASP A 167 22.57 -21.44 -3.66
C ASP A 167 21.14 -21.29 -4.20
N VAL A 168 20.51 -20.13 -4.02
CA VAL A 168 19.22 -19.78 -4.62
C VAL A 168 19.42 -18.60 -5.58
N ALA A 169 20.16 -18.87 -6.64
CA ALA A 169 20.21 -18.03 -7.82
C ALA A 169 19.05 -18.42 -8.75
N LEU A 170 18.26 -17.42 -9.16
CA LEU A 170 17.39 -17.52 -10.34
C LEU A 170 18.22 -17.63 -11.61
#